data_AF-H6U4S0-F1
#
_entry.id   AF-H6U4S0-F1
#
_cell.length_a   1.000
_cell.length_b   1.000
_cell.length_c   1.000
_cell.angle_alpha   90.00
_cell.angle_beta   90.00
_cell.angle_gamma   90.00
#
_symmetry.space_group_name_H-M   'P 1'
#
loop_
_entity.id
_entity.type
_entity.pdbx_description
1 polymer ?
#
loop_
_entity_poly.entity_id
_entity_poly.type
_entity_poly.pdbx_seq_one_letter_code
_entity_poly.pdbx_strand_id
1 'polypeptide(L)'
;MVFRSNKNFSFIHYISSFECGFSGSLSMFSNFSGSFLLLLVFFVLLDVEVVLLINSSLEESHIFNYLYYCTFLIVVLIGFFYEICSSLIKFN
;
A
#
# COMPACT_ATOMS: atom_id res chain seq x y z
N MET A 1 19.71 46.43 -31.41
CA MET A 1 18.34 45.89 -31.57
C MET A 1 18.24 44.58 -30.81
N VAL A 2 17.26 44.51 -29.91
CA VAL A 2 16.75 43.34 -29.16
C VAL A 2 16.46 42.19 -30.15
N PHE A 3 16.65 40.90 -29.82
CA PHE A 3 15.57 40.03 -29.32
C PHE A 3 16.06 38.87 -28.43
N ARG A 4 15.58 38.92 -27.19
CA ARG A 4 15.52 37.85 -26.20
C ARG A 4 14.29 37.00 -26.50
N SER A 5 14.45 35.68 -26.66
CA SER A 5 13.32 34.74 -26.69
C SER A 5 13.58 33.58 -25.74
N ASN A 6 13.13 33.81 -24.50
CA ASN A 6 13.17 32.90 -23.37
C ASN A 6 12.07 31.82 -23.55
N LYS A 7 12.17 30.97 -24.57
CA LYS A 7 11.16 29.92 -24.86
C LYS A 7 11.49 28.55 -24.27
N ASN A 8 12.75 28.32 -23.87
CA ASN A 8 13.17 27.04 -23.29
C ASN A 8 12.93 26.96 -21.77
N PHE A 9 12.73 28.09 -21.09
CA PHE A 9 12.53 28.10 -19.64
C PHE A 9 11.07 27.82 -19.23
N SER A 10 10.12 28.20 -20.08
CA SER A 10 8.69 28.04 -19.79
C SER A 10 8.25 26.58 -19.83
N PHE A 11 8.63 25.80 -20.85
CA PHE A 11 8.21 24.39 -20.94
C PHE A 11 8.71 23.53 -19.77
N ILE A 12 9.92 23.80 -19.26
CA ILE A 12 10.48 23.06 -18.12
C ILE A 12 9.67 23.33 -16.84
N HIS A 13 9.15 24.54 -16.67
CA HIS A 13 8.36 24.92 -15.50
C HIS A 13 6.90 24.39 -15.52
N TYR A 14 6.41 23.95 -16.69
CA TYR A 14 5.12 23.26 -16.81
C TYR A 14 5.23 21.73 -16.69
N ILE A 15 6.46 21.19 -16.67
CA ILE A 15 6.76 19.76 -16.54
C ILE A 15 7.39 19.46 -15.17
N SER A 16 7.94 20.46 -14.48
CA SER A 16 8.37 20.32 -13.10
C SER A 16 7.16 20.12 -12.19
N SER A 17 7.04 18.93 -11.60
CA SER A 17 6.20 18.73 -10.43
C SER A 17 6.52 19.84 -9.41
N PHE A 18 5.49 20.44 -8.82
CA PHE A 18 5.58 21.58 -7.91
C PHE A 18 6.60 21.35 -6.77
N GLU A 19 7.87 21.67 -7.01
CA GLU A 19 8.92 21.74 -6.00
C GLU A 19 8.98 23.19 -5.51
N CYS A 20 8.44 23.41 -4.32
CA CYS A 20 8.63 24.66 -3.61
C CYS A 20 10.10 24.78 -3.18
N GLY A 21 10.95 25.31 -4.06
CA GLY A 21 12.12 26.12 -3.73
C GLY A 21 13.18 25.55 -2.76
N PHE A 22 13.33 24.23 -2.63
CA PHE A 22 14.38 23.65 -1.81
C PHE A 22 15.26 22.72 -2.63
N SER A 23 16.53 23.09 -2.83
CA SER A 23 17.55 22.20 -3.39
C SER A 23 17.92 21.16 -2.35
N GLY A 24 17.03 20.20 -2.13
CA GLY A 24 17.35 18.98 -1.43
C GLY A 24 17.98 18.02 -2.44
N SER A 25 19.18 17.54 -2.15
CA SER A 25 19.68 16.30 -2.72
C SER A 25 18.78 15.16 -2.21
N LEU A 26 17.55 15.07 -2.71
CA LEU A 26 16.68 13.95 -2.38
C LEU A 26 17.05 12.83 -3.32
N SER A 27 17.74 11.86 -2.74
CA SER A 27 17.70 10.47 -3.17
C SER A 27 16.29 10.13 -3.67
N MET A 28 16.08 10.20 -4.98
CA MET A 28 14.91 9.70 -5.68
C MET A 28 14.85 8.17 -5.66
N PHE A 29 15.34 7.54 -4.60
CA PHE A 29 14.76 6.29 -4.17
C PHE A 29 13.37 6.67 -3.71
N SER A 30 12.41 6.47 -4.62
CA SER A 30 11.03 6.22 -4.28
C SER A 30 11.03 5.34 -3.03
N ASN A 31 10.86 5.96 -1.87
CA ASN A 31 10.49 5.27 -0.64
C ASN A 31 9.04 4.82 -0.82
N PHE A 32 8.80 3.99 -1.84
CA PHE A 32 7.70 3.07 -1.82
C PHE A 32 8.02 2.16 -0.65
N SER A 33 7.46 2.50 0.50
CA SER A 33 7.75 1.81 1.74
C SER A 33 7.45 0.34 1.52
N GLY A 34 8.40 -0.55 1.84
CA GLY A 34 8.18 -2.00 1.74
C GLY A 34 6.90 -2.44 2.47
N SER A 35 6.47 -1.68 3.47
CA SER A 35 5.18 -1.81 4.16
C SER A 35 3.96 -1.71 3.23
N PHE A 36 3.95 -0.83 2.21
CA PHE A 36 2.84 -0.78 1.25
C PHE A 36 2.78 -2.05 0.39
N LEU A 37 3.94 -2.58 -0.02
CA LEU A 37 4.01 -3.83 -0.76
C LEU A 37 3.53 -5.01 0.11
N LEU A 38 3.91 -5.05 1.38
CA LEU A 38 3.42 -6.05 2.35
C LEU A 38 1.91 -5.96 2.57
N LEU A 39 1.36 -4.75 2.69
CA LEU A 39 -0.09 -4.53 2.78
C LEU A 39 -0.84 -5.05 1.55
N LEU A 40 -0.27 -4.88 0.35
CA LEU A 40 -0.84 -5.41 -0.88
C LEU A 40 -0.83 -6.94 -0.90
N VAL A 41 0.25 -7.57 -0.45
CA VAL A 41 0.32 -9.04 -0.31
C VAL A 41 -0.70 -9.55 0.71
N PHE A 42 -0.87 -8.88 1.85
CA PHE A 42 -1.91 -9.21 2.82
C PHE A 42 -3.33 -9.06 2.25
N PHE A 43 -3.58 -8.06 1.41
CA PHE A 43 -4.87 -7.88 0.76
C PHE A 43 -5.19 -9.04 -0.20
N VAL A 44 -4.22 -9.46 -1.02
CA VAL A 44 -4.38 -10.62 -1.92
C VAL A 44 -4.60 -11.90 -1.10
N LEU A 45 -3.88 -12.08 0.00
CA LEU A 45 -4.09 -13.21 0.91
C LEU A 45 -5.49 -13.21 1.51
N LEU A 46 -5.96 -12.08 2.03
CA LEU A 46 -7.30 -11.98 2.64
C LEU A 46 -8.41 -12.29 1.62
N ASP A 47 -8.24 -11.90 0.36
CA ASP A 47 -9.19 -12.19 -0.72
C ASP A 47 -9.30 -13.71 -0.99
N VAL A 48 -8.16 -14.41 -1.06
CA VAL A 48 -8.12 -15.88 -1.23
C VAL A 48 -8.78 -16.61 -0.07
N GLU A 49 -8.55 -16.15 1.16
CA GLU A 49 -9.11 -16.76 2.37
C GLU A 49 -10.63 -16.59 2.47
N VAL A 50 -11.17 -15.43 2.06
CA VAL A 50 -12.63 -15.21 2.03
C VAL A 50 -13.31 -16.13 1.00
N VAL A 51 -12.68 -16.35 -0.15
CA VAL A 51 -13.19 -17.30 -1.16
C VAL A 51 -13.21 -18.73 -0.62
N LEU A 52 -12.16 -19.14 0.11
CA LEU A 52 -12.11 -20.46 0.76
C LEU A 52 -13.19 -20.60 1.85
N LEU A 53 -13.40 -19.56 2.65
CA LEU A 53 -14.41 -19.58 3.71
C LEU A 53 -15.82 -19.73 3.13
N ILE A 54 -16.15 -18.98 2.07
CA ILE A 54 -17.43 -19.11 1.35
C ILE A 54 -17.60 -20.54 0.81
N ASN A 55 -16.56 -21.11 0.21
CA ASN A 55 -16.62 -22.48 -0.31
C ASN A 55 -16.90 -23.50 0.82
N SER A 56 -16.19 -23.37 1.95
CA SER A 56 -16.39 -24.25 3.12
C SER A 56 -17.78 -24.11 3.76
N SER A 57 -18.39 -22.92 3.71
CA SER A 57 -19.73 -22.69 4.25
C SER A 57 -20.85 -23.37 3.45
N LEU A 58 -20.60 -23.71 2.18
CA LEU A 58 -21.55 -24.44 1.35
C LEU A 58 -21.55 -25.95 1.67
N GLU A 59 -20.46 -26.46 2.27
CA GLU A 59 -20.34 -27.84 2.75
C GLU A 59 -20.56 -27.91 4.27
N GLU A 60 -21.81 -27.76 4.70
CA GLU A 60 -22.30 -27.73 6.09
C GLU A 60 -22.01 -28.97 6.97
N SER A 61 -21.14 -29.89 6.54
CA SER A 61 -20.99 -31.20 7.20
C SER A 61 -20.03 -31.22 8.41
N HIS A 62 -19.19 -30.19 8.61
CA HIS A 62 -18.15 -30.23 9.66
C HIS A 62 -17.96 -28.92 10.46
N ILE A 63 -18.74 -28.75 11.54
CA ILE A 63 -18.62 -27.65 12.52
C ILE A 63 -17.20 -27.44 13.08
N PHE A 64 -16.42 -28.52 13.27
CA PHE A 64 -15.05 -28.40 13.80
C PHE A 64 -14.08 -27.75 12.80
N ASN A 65 -14.29 -27.96 11.50
CA ASN A 65 -13.46 -27.34 10.46
C ASN A 65 -13.73 -25.83 10.40
N TYR A 66 -14.99 -25.42 10.59
CA TYR A 66 -15.37 -24.01 10.64
C TYR A 66 -14.62 -23.24 11.75
N LEU A 67 -14.45 -23.83 12.94
CA LEU A 67 -13.69 -23.21 14.02
C LEU A 67 -12.21 -22.99 13.64
N TYR A 68 -11.59 -23.95 12.95
CA TYR A 68 -10.22 -23.81 12.48
C TYR A 68 -10.07 -22.65 11.48
N TYR A 69 -10.98 -22.54 10.51
CA TYR A 69 -11.00 -21.42 9.55
C TYR A 69 -11.20 -20.07 10.26
N CYS A 70 -12.11 -19.98 11.24
CA CYS A 70 -12.31 -18.77 12.04
C CYS A 70 -11.04 -18.37 12.80
N THR A 71 -10.36 -19.32 13.43
CA THR A 71 -9.09 -19.03 14.14
C THR A 71 -8.00 -18.54 13.19
N PHE A 72 -7.92 -19.12 11.99
CA PHE A 72 -6.98 -18.70 10.97
C PHE A 72 -7.24 -17.26 10.52
N LEU A 73 -8.50 -16.90 10.28
CA LEU A 73 -8.90 -15.54 9.90
C LEU A 73 -8.51 -14.51 10.96
N ILE A 74 -8.72 -14.84 12.25
CA ILE A 74 -8.36 -13.96 13.37
C ILE A 74 -6.84 -13.69 13.40
N VAL A 75 -6.01 -14.71 13.18
CA VAL A 75 -4.55 -14.55 13.16
C VAL A 75 -4.11 -13.61 12.04
N VAL A 76 -4.67 -13.76 10.83
CA VAL A 76 -4.37 -12.88 9.69
C VAL A 76 -4.80 -11.44 9.97
N LEU A 77 -5.99 -11.23 10.57
CA LEU A 77 -6.46 -9.90 10.96
C LEU A 77 -5.55 -9.24 11.99
N ILE A 78 -5.08 -9.98 13.00
CA ILE A 78 -4.15 -9.45 14.00
C ILE A 78 -2.84 -9.00 13.33
N GLY A 79 -2.29 -9.80 12.41
CA GLY A 79 -1.09 -9.44 11.65
C GLY A 79 -1.28 -8.17 10.81
N PHE A 80 -2.43 -8.04 10.16
CA PHE A 80 -2.79 -6.85 9.39
C PHE A 80 -2.93 -5.60 10.28
N PHE A 81 -3.63 -5.71 11.42
CA PHE A 81 -3.77 -4.60 12.37
C PHE A 81 -2.42 -4.20 12.99
N TYR A 82 -1.53 -5.15 13.27
CA TYR A 82 -0.19 -4.87 13.76
C TYR A 82 0.62 -4.05 12.76
N GLU A 83 0.62 -4.44 11.48
CA GLU A 83 1.35 -3.73 10.43
C GLU A 83 0.77 -2.33 10.19
N ILE A 84 -0.57 -2.18 10.20
CA ILE A 84 -1.23 -0.87 10.12
C ILE A 84 -0.85 -0.01 11.32
N CYS A 85 -0.98 -0.52 12.54
CA CYS A 85 -0.69 0.24 13.75
C CYS A 85 0.80 0.66 13.80
N SER A 86 1.71 -0.25 13.47
CA SER A 86 3.16 0.01 13.37
C SER A 86 3.50 1.05 12.30
N SER A 87 2.88 0.95 11.12
CA SER A 87 3.08 1.91 10.03
C SER A 87 2.48 3.28 10.33
N LEU A 88 1.35 3.33 11.05
CA LEU A 88 0.63 4.57 11.39
C LEU A 88 1.28 5.30 12.58
N ILE A 89 1.88 4.58 13.53
CA ILE A 89 2.63 5.14 14.67
C ILE A 89 4.01 5.70 14.27
N LYS A 90 4.54 5.29 13.11
CA LYS A 90 5.79 5.82 12.54
C LYS A 90 5.62 7.12 11.73
N PHE A 91 4.44 7.71 11.70
CA PHE A 91 4.27 9.08 11.20
C PHE A 91 4.53 10.09 12.32
N ASN A 92 5.81 10.37 12.56
CA ASN A 92 6.28 11.61 13.20
C ASN A 92 7.51 12.12 12.46
#